data_AF-A0ABD0Y1X7-F1
#
_entry.id   AF-A0ABD0Y1X7-F1
#
_cell.length_a   1.000
_cell.length_b   1.000
_cell.length_c   1.000
_cell.angle_alpha   90.00
_cell.angle_beta   90.00
_cell.angle_gamma   90.00
#
_symmetry.space_group_name_H-M   'P 1'
#
loop_
_entity.id
_entity.type
_entity.pdbx_description
1 polymer ?
#
loop_
_entity_poly.entity_id
_entity_poly.type
_entity_poly.pdbx_seq_one_letter_code
_entity_poly.pdbx_strand_id
1 'polypeptide(L)'
;MFFSLNELVQWLGLTVFELWINLISLCVFSVLVTLRTEGITDQSPDTWWIVFSPLFIADALNAYFCTIVLIRMYLEAMYKVAFLRVLWSFCFLTTIFVFEFLLCKKLSGQSSLEYSEVLSPVFILLQLMAVRACQLH
;
A
#
# COMPACT_ATOMS: atom_id res chain seq x y z
N MET A 1 18.34 -17.16 -2.23
CA MET A 1 18.11 -16.82 -0.82
C MET A 1 16.72 -16.21 -0.75
N PHE A 2 15.70 -17.05 -0.57
CA PHE A 2 14.33 -16.56 -0.39
C PHE A 2 14.22 -16.11 1.06
N PHE A 3 13.95 -14.81 1.28
CA PHE A 3 13.62 -14.29 2.60
C PHE A 3 12.52 -15.15 3.22
N SER A 4 12.68 -15.56 4.47
CA SER A 4 11.63 -16.31 5.15
C SER A 4 10.40 -15.41 5.23
N LEU A 5 9.22 -15.97 4.93
CA LEU A 5 7.95 -15.23 4.95
C LEU A 5 7.72 -14.55 6.30
N ASN A 6 8.27 -15.14 7.37
CA ASN A 6 8.28 -14.58 8.72
C ASN A 6 9.17 -13.34 8.87
N GLU A 7 10.32 -13.27 8.21
CA GLU A 7 11.19 -12.08 8.21
C GLU A 7 10.51 -10.93 7.46
N LEU A 8 9.88 -11.21 6.30
CA LEU A 8 9.16 -10.20 5.54
C LEU A 8 7.96 -9.63 6.32
N VAL A 9 7.20 -10.51 6.99
CA VAL A 9 6.10 -10.15 7.91
C VAL A 9 6.63 -9.31 9.08
N GLN A 10 7.79 -9.66 9.63
CA GLN A 10 8.40 -8.91 10.71
C GLN A 10 8.95 -7.54 10.28
N TRP A 11 9.43 -7.42 9.03
CA TRP A 11 9.97 -6.20 8.44
C TRP A 11 8.88 -5.24 7.96
N LEU A 12 7.81 -5.74 7.32
CA LEU A 12 6.66 -4.91 6.95
C LEU A 12 5.74 -4.66 8.15
N GLY A 13 5.70 -5.54 9.15
CA GLY A 13 4.71 -5.48 10.23
C GLY A 13 3.29 -5.79 9.75
N LEU A 14 3.18 -6.29 8.52
CA LEU A 14 1.94 -6.73 7.90
C LEU A 14 1.79 -8.23 8.12
N THR A 15 0.56 -8.65 8.37
CA THR A 15 0.18 -10.04 8.47
C THR A 15 0.26 -10.75 7.12
N VAL A 16 0.40 -12.08 7.18
CA VAL A 16 0.36 -12.93 5.98
C VAL A 16 -0.94 -12.72 5.20
N PHE A 17 -2.05 -12.42 5.88
CA PHE A 17 -3.34 -12.17 5.27
C PHE A 17 -3.36 -10.88 4.42
N GLU A 18 -2.80 -9.78 4.94
CA GLU A 18 -2.67 -8.52 4.19
C GLU A 18 -1.77 -8.71 2.95
N LEU A 19 -0.72 -9.53 3.05
CA LEU A 19 0.13 -9.87 1.90
C LEU A 19 -0.69 -10.58 0.80
N TRP A 20 -1.54 -11.53 1.18
CA TRP A 20 -2.41 -12.24 0.23
C TRP A 20 -3.44 -11.32 -0.43
N ILE A 21 -4.07 -10.41 0.33
CA ILE A 21 -5.02 -9.43 -0.23
C ILE A 21 -4.32 -8.54 -1.27
N ASN A 22 -3.13 -8.04 -0.93
CA ASN A 22 -2.34 -7.21 -1.84
C ASN A 22 -1.93 -7.98 -3.10
N LEU A 23 -1.56 -9.25 -2.97
CA LEU A 23 -1.18 -10.10 -4.11
C LEU A 23 -2.37 -10.35 -5.04
N ILE A 24 -3.55 -10.66 -4.50
CA ILE A 24 -4.78 -10.83 -5.29
C ILE A 24 -5.14 -9.53 -5.99
N SER A 25 -5.08 -8.40 -5.27
CA SER A 25 -5.39 -7.09 -5.81
C SER A 25 -4.44 -6.68 -6.95
N LEU A 26 -3.13 -6.91 -6.78
CA LEU A 26 -2.13 -6.69 -7.83
C LEU A 26 -2.38 -7.56 -9.06
N CYS A 27 -2.80 -8.81 -8.87
CA CYS A 27 -3.14 -9.70 -9.98
C CYS A 27 -4.35 -9.16 -10.77
N VAL A 28 -5.43 -8.78 -10.07
CA VAL A 28 -6.63 -8.20 -10.70
C VAL A 28 -6.30 -6.88 -11.41
N PHE A 29 -5.50 -6.01 -10.77
CA PHE A 29 -5.00 -4.77 -11.36
C PHE A 29 -4.19 -5.02 -12.63
N SER A 30 -3.25 -5.98 -12.61
CA SER A 30 -2.45 -6.33 -13.78
C SER A 30 -3.33 -6.75 -14.95
N VAL A 31 -4.36 -7.57 -14.70
CA VAL A 31 -5.31 -8.00 -15.74
C VAL A 31 -6.09 -6.80 -16.28
N LEU A 32 -6.63 -5.95 -15.42
CA LEU A 32 -7.36 -4.74 -15.83
C LEU A 32 -6.50 -3.77 -16.63
N VAL A 33 -5.23 -3.58 -16.25
CA VAL A 33 -4.28 -2.74 -17.00
C VAL A 33 -4.04 -3.32 -18.38
N THR A 34 -3.80 -4.64 -18.50
CA THR A 34 -3.59 -5.28 -19.80
C THR A 34 -4.82 -5.22 -20.72
N LEU A 35 -6.02 -5.42 -20.16
CA LEU A 35 -7.27 -5.29 -20.92
C LEU A 35 -7.46 -3.86 -21.46
N ARG A 36 -7.04 -2.87 -20.69
CA ARG A 36 -7.09 -1.46 -21.09
C ARG A 36 -6.03 -1.12 -22.14
N THR A 37 -4.82 -1.69 -22.07
CA THR A 37 -3.78 -1.45 -23.08
C THR A 37 -4.11 -2.05 -24.45
N GLU A 38 -4.84 -3.18 -24.46
CA GLU A 38 -5.33 -3.83 -25.67
C GLU A 38 -6.54 -3.11 -26.31
N GLY A 39 -7.04 -2.03 -25.69
CA GLY A 39 -8.10 -1.18 -26.26
C GLY A 39 -9.51 -1.77 -26.20
N ILE A 40 -9.74 -2.79 -25.36
CA ILE A 40 -11.04 -3.46 -25.19
C ILE A 40 -12.02 -2.62 -24.36
N THR A 41 -11.50 -1.66 -23.57
CA THR A 41 -12.30 -0.75 -22.73
C THR A 41 -12.16 0.69 -23.21
N ASP A 42 -13.25 1.47 -23.11
CA ASP A 42 -13.29 2.89 -23.48
C ASP A 42 -12.08 3.67 -22.95
N GLN A 43 -11.37 4.35 -23.86
CA GLN A 43 -10.15 5.11 -23.61
C GLN A 43 -10.36 6.41 -22.80
N SER A 44 -11.55 6.60 -22.24
CA SER A 44 -11.91 7.76 -21.44
C SER A 44 -10.96 7.93 -20.25
N PRO A 45 -10.56 9.17 -19.90
CA PRO A 45 -9.65 9.47 -18.79
C PRO A 45 -10.21 9.05 -17.42
N ASP A 46 -11.53 8.87 -17.32
CA ASP A 46 -12.22 8.43 -16.10
C ASP A 46 -12.09 6.91 -15.86
N THR A 47 -11.83 6.11 -16.91
CA THR A 47 -11.67 4.65 -16.81
C THR A 47 -10.46 4.27 -15.95
N TRP A 48 -9.45 5.15 -15.81
CA TRP A 48 -8.30 4.92 -14.94
C TRP A 48 -8.72 4.68 -13.48
N TRP A 49 -9.74 5.38 -12.97
CA TRP A 49 -10.24 5.18 -11.61
C TRP A 49 -10.80 3.78 -11.39
N ILE A 50 -11.42 3.19 -12.41
CA ILE A 50 -11.96 1.82 -12.36
C ILE A 50 -10.82 0.81 -12.34
N VAL A 51 -9.79 1.01 -13.16
CA VAL A 51 -8.61 0.14 -13.21
C VAL A 51 -7.87 0.12 -11.87
N PHE A 52 -7.77 1.26 -11.18
CA PHE A 52 -7.13 1.36 -9.86
C PHE A 52 -8.04 0.97 -8.68
N SER A 53 -9.35 0.82 -8.89
CA SER A 53 -10.31 0.45 -7.84
C SER A 53 -9.95 -0.80 -7.01
N PRO A 54 -9.48 -1.94 -7.57
CA PRO A 54 -9.09 -3.10 -6.77
C PRO A 54 -7.94 -2.80 -5.80
N LEU A 55 -6.99 -1.95 -6.19
CA LEU A 55 -5.87 -1.52 -5.35
C LEU A 55 -6.38 -0.72 -4.14
N PHE A 56 -7.26 0.25 -4.39
CA PHE A 56 -7.87 1.05 -3.31
C PHE A 56 -8.72 0.20 -2.35
N ILE A 57 -9.45 -0.79 -2.85
CA ILE A 57 -10.23 -1.70 -1.98
C ILE A 57 -9.29 -2.53 -1.10
N ALA A 58 -8.16 -3.00 -1.64
CA ALA A 58 -7.16 -3.73 -0.86
C ALA A 58 -6.54 -2.86 0.23
N ASP A 59 -6.18 -1.61 -0.08
CA ASP A 59 -5.66 -0.66 0.89
C ASP A 59 -6.68 -0.38 2.01
N ALA A 60 -7.95 -0.18 1.66
CA ALA A 60 -9.04 0.01 2.63
C ALA A 60 -9.23 -1.21 3.56
N LEU A 61 -9.13 -2.44 3.02
CA LEU A 61 -9.19 -3.66 3.81
C LEU A 61 -7.99 -3.79 4.76
N ASN A 62 -6.79 -3.43 4.31
CA ASN A 62 -5.59 -3.42 5.15
C ASN A 62 -5.71 -2.37 6.27
N ALA A 63 -6.19 -1.16 5.96
CA ALA A 63 -6.44 -0.11 6.95
C ALA A 63 -7.48 -0.53 8.00
N TYR A 64 -8.54 -1.24 7.58
CA TYR A 64 -9.54 -1.82 8.47
C TYR A 64 -8.92 -2.85 9.42
N PHE A 65 -8.08 -3.75 8.90
CA PHE A 65 -7.39 -4.74 9.72
C PHE A 65 -6.44 -4.10 10.73
N CYS A 66 -5.64 -3.13 10.29
CA CYS A 66 -4.75 -2.36 11.16
C CYS A 66 -5.52 -1.66 12.31
N THR A 67 -6.73 -1.15 12.01
CA THR A 67 -7.61 -0.54 13.01
C THR A 67 -8.10 -1.55 14.05
N ILE A 68 -8.46 -2.77 13.64
CA ILE A 68 -8.87 -3.84 14.58
C ILE A 68 -7.71 -4.21 15.52
N VAL A 69 -6.50 -4.34 14.98
CA VAL A 69 -5.30 -4.66 15.77
C VAL A 69 -5.02 -3.55 16.79
N LEU A 70 -5.20 -2.27 16.40
CA LEU A 70 -5.10 -1.12 17.31
C LEU A 70 -6.06 -1.27 18.49
N ILE A 71 -7.33 -1.56 18.22
CA ILE A 71 -8.37 -1.70 19.27
C ILE A 71 -8.03 -2.85 20.22
N ARG A 72 -7.56 -4.01 19.71
CA ARG A 72 -7.15 -5.14 20.56
C ARG A 72 -5.96 -4.79 21.45
N MET A 73 -4.94 -4.14 20.91
CA MET A 73 -3.76 -3.75 21.69
C MET A 73 -4.10 -2.69 22.74
N TYR A 74 -5.07 -1.82 22.48
CA TYR A 74 -5.56 -0.86 23.46
C TYR A 74 -6.23 -1.53 24.67
N LEU A 75 -6.96 -2.63 24.43
CA LEU A 75 -7.61 -3.42 25.49
C LEU A 75 -6.61 -4.20 26.37
N GLU A 76 -5.45 -4.57 25.83
CA GLU A 76 -4.40 -5.33 26.54
C GLU A 76 -3.43 -4.45 27.38
N ALA A 77 -3.69 -3.15 27.48
CA ALA A 77 -2.94 -2.19 28.32
C ALA A 77 -1.43 -2.03 28.02
N MET A 78 -0.97 -2.48 26.84
CA MET A 78 0.42 -2.37 26.37
C MET A 78 0.64 -1.10 25.52
N TYR A 79 0.32 0.07 26.08
CA TYR A 79 0.06 1.29 25.30
C TYR A 79 1.24 1.85 24.48
N LYS A 80 2.45 1.98 25.06
CA LYS A 80 3.52 2.77 24.41
C LYS A 80 4.15 2.09 23.20
N VAL A 81 4.47 0.80 23.31
CA VAL A 81 5.16 0.04 22.25
C VAL A 81 4.19 -0.35 21.14
N ALA A 82 2.96 -0.72 21.51
CA ALA A 82 1.91 -1.04 20.56
C ALA A 82 1.51 0.19 19.72
N PHE A 83 1.32 1.35 20.34
CA PHE A 83 0.94 2.56 19.64
C PHE A 83 2.00 2.99 18.61
N LEU A 84 3.28 2.97 18.98
CA LEU A 84 4.36 3.31 18.05
C LEU A 84 4.41 2.36 16.85
N ARG A 85 4.22 1.05 17.09
CA ARG A 85 4.19 0.04 16.02
C ARG A 85 3.00 0.26 15.08
N VAL A 86 1.82 0.53 15.62
CA VAL A 86 0.61 0.75 14.82
C VAL A 86 0.68 2.07 14.05
N LEU A 87 1.17 3.14 14.69
CA LEU A 87 1.41 4.42 14.04
C LEU A 87 2.36 4.25 12.84
N TRP A 88 3.42 3.45 12.99
CA TRP A 88 4.34 3.14 11.91
C TRP A 88 3.66 2.41 10.75
N SER A 89 2.85 1.39 11.05
CA SER A 89 2.08 0.65 10.05
C SER A 89 1.10 1.57 9.31
N PHE A 90 0.43 2.46 10.03
CA PHE A 90 -0.50 3.42 9.46
C PHE A 90 0.18 4.45 8.55
N CYS A 91 1.35 4.97 8.96
CA CYS A 91 2.16 5.85 8.10
C CYS A 91 2.59 5.14 6.81
N PHE A 92 2.95 3.85 6.88
CA PHE A 92 3.33 3.05 5.72
C PHE A 92 2.14 2.89 4.75
N LEU A 93 0.98 2.45 5.25
CA LEU A 93 -0.27 2.36 4.50
C LEU A 93 -0.66 3.68 3.84
N THR A 94 -0.63 4.78 4.60
CA THR A 94 -0.95 6.11 4.09
C THR A 94 -0.01 6.53 2.94
N THR A 95 1.28 6.19 3.04
CA THR A 95 2.26 6.53 2.00
C THR A 95 2.00 5.72 0.71
N ILE A 96 1.62 4.45 0.82
CA ILE A 96 1.20 3.61 -0.31
C ILE A 96 -0.05 4.20 -0.97
N PHE A 97 -1.07 4.51 -0.18
CA PHE A 97 -2.30 5.12 -0.68
C PHE A 97 -2.04 6.43 -1.43
N VAL A 98 -1.19 7.32 -0.88
CA VAL A 98 -0.81 8.58 -1.55
C VAL A 98 -0.10 8.32 -2.88
N PHE A 99 0.77 7.31 -2.94
CA PHE A 99 1.43 6.92 -4.19
C PHE A 99 0.43 6.43 -5.25
N GLU A 100 -0.48 5.53 -4.88
CA GLU A 100 -1.52 5.02 -5.78
C GLU A 100 -2.45 6.12 -6.29
N PHE A 101 -2.82 7.05 -5.40
CA PHE A 101 -3.63 8.21 -5.73
C PHE A 101 -2.91 9.17 -6.70
N LEU A 102 -1.63 9.46 -6.46
CA LEU A 102 -0.81 10.29 -7.34
C LEU A 102 -0.63 9.65 -8.72
N LEU A 103 -0.41 8.33 -8.77
CA LEU A 103 -0.37 7.58 -10.03
C LEU A 103 -1.70 7.68 -10.78
N CYS A 104 -2.83 7.42 -10.11
CA CYS A 104 -4.15 7.50 -10.74
C CYS A 104 -4.42 8.89 -11.32
N LYS A 105 -4.07 9.96 -10.57
CA LYS A 105 -4.18 11.35 -11.08
C LYS A 105 -3.27 11.64 -12.27
N LYS A 106 -2.04 11.14 -12.26
CA LYS A 106 -1.10 11.32 -13.37
C LYS A 106 -1.60 10.62 -14.64
N LEU A 107 -2.08 9.38 -14.51
CA LEU A 107 -2.57 8.59 -15.65
C LEU A 107 -3.90 9.11 -16.21
N SER A 108 -4.78 9.66 -15.36
CA SER A 108 -6.04 10.33 -15.78
C SER A 108 -5.81 11.64 -16.55
N GLY A 109 -4.56 12.10 -16.69
CA GLY A 109 -4.21 13.26 -17.52
C GLY A 109 -4.62 14.61 -16.93
N GLN A 110 -5.17 14.64 -15.70
CA GLN A 110 -5.60 15.87 -15.04
C GLN A 110 -4.46 16.70 -14.43
N SER A 111 -3.19 16.30 -14.57
CA SER A 111 -2.11 17.01 -13.89
C SER A 111 -0.76 16.96 -14.60
N SER A 112 -0.13 18.13 -14.75
CA SER A 112 1.24 18.34 -15.21
C SER A 112 2.30 17.99 -14.16
N LEU A 113 2.01 17.07 -13.22
CA LEU A 113 2.97 16.68 -12.19
C LEU A 113 4.17 15.99 -12.81
N GLU A 114 5.37 16.35 -12.42
CA GLU A 114 6.57 15.68 -12.93
C GLU A 114 6.66 14.25 -12.39
N TYR A 115 7.30 13.34 -13.14
CA TYR A 115 7.52 11.95 -12.71
C TYR A 115 8.25 11.87 -11.35
N SER A 116 9.05 12.89 -11.00
CA SER A 116 9.69 13.03 -9.68
C SER A 116 8.69 13.18 -8.54
N GLU A 117 7.60 13.93 -8.72
CA GLU A 117 6.63 14.17 -7.64
C GLU A 117 5.81 12.92 -7.33
N VAL A 118 5.51 12.14 -8.37
CA VAL A 118 4.79 10.87 -8.23
C VAL A 118 5.64 9.80 -7.54
N LEU A 119 6.96 9.80 -7.74
CA LEU A 119 7.87 8.81 -7.13
C LEU A 119 8.32 9.18 -5.70
N SER A 120 8.14 10.44 -5.28
CA SER A 120 8.57 10.93 -3.96
C SER A 120 8.08 10.07 -2.77
N PRO A 121 6.81 9.62 -2.71
CA PRO A 121 6.35 8.77 -1.61
C PRO A 121 7.09 7.43 -1.54
N VAL A 122 7.54 6.88 -2.67
CA VAL A 122 8.28 5.60 -2.71
C VAL A 122 9.65 5.75 -2.06
N PHE A 123 10.32 6.89 -2.29
CA PHE A 123 11.61 7.18 -1.64
C PHE A 123 11.46 7.28 -0.12
N ILE A 124 10.41 7.97 0.36
CA ILE A 124 10.10 8.07 1.79
C ILE A 124 9.84 6.68 2.38
N LEU A 125 9.09 5.85 1.65
CA LEU A 125 8.76 4.49 2.07
C LEU A 125 10.00 3.58 2.16
N LEU A 126 10.91 3.65 1.19
CA LEU A 126 12.20 2.94 1.23
C LEU A 126 13.05 3.39 2.42
N GLN A 127 13.05 4.69 2.73
CA GLN A 127 13.82 5.23 3.83
C GLN A 127 13.26 4.79 5.20
N LEU A 128 11.93 4.73 5.33
CA LEU A 128 11.25 4.15 6.49
C LEU A 128 11.60 2.65 6.66
N MET A 129 11.61 1.88 5.58
CA MET A 129 12.01 0.46 5.64
C MET A 129 13.47 0.30 6.10
N ALA A 130 14.39 1.15 5.61
CA ALA A 130 15.80 1.12 6.00
C ALA A 130 15.98 1.39 7.51
N VAL A 131 15.30 2.41 8.05
CA VAL A 131 15.35 2.73 9.49
C VAL A 131 14.88 1.56 10.34
N ARG A 132 13.80 0.88 9.94
CA ARG A 132 13.26 -0.26 10.68
C ARG A 132 14.18 -1.47 10.61
N ALA A 133 14.82 -1.73 9.47
CA ALA A 133 15.81 -2.80 9.34
C ALA A 133 17.01 -2.59 10.28
N CYS A 134 17.42 -1.34 10.52
CA CYS A 134 18.50 -1.02 11.47
C CYS A 134 18.10 -1.14 12.95
N GLN A 135 16.82 -0.96 13.30
CA GLN A 135 16.33 -1.10 14.68
C GLN A 135 16.12 -2.57 15.12
N LEU A 136 16.24 -3.53 14.19
CA LEU A 136 15.96 -4.94 14.43
C LEU A 136 17.21 -5.76 14.84
N HIS A 137 18.33 -5.10 15.10
CA HIS A 137 19.62 -5.68 15.53
C HIS A 137 19.90 -5.33 16.99
#